data_AF-A0A3D4QT44-F1
#
_entry.id   AF-A0A3D4QT44-F1
#
_cell.length_a   1.000
_cell.length_b   1.000
_cell.length_c   1.000
_cell.angle_alpha   90.00
_cell.angle_beta   90.00
_cell.angle_gamma   90.00
#
_symmetry.space_group_name_H-M   'P 1'
#
loop_
_entity.id
_entity.type
_entity.pdbx_description
1 polymer ?
#
loop_
_entity_poly.entity_id
_entity_poly.type
_entity_poly.pdbx_seq_one_letter_code
_entity_poly.pdbx_strand_id
1 'polypeptide(L)' 'NTLQEELVRAGVLPEGYDFEGHRELVGMQPGDVPVTYADSTGLERDYGFRPSIGIREGLGRFAQWYAGYYMGR' A
#
# COMPACT_ATOMS: atom_id res chain seq x y z
N ASN A 1 3.62 5.80 8.14
CA ASN A 1 4.75 4.88 7.86
C ASN A 1 4.31 3.40 7.70
N THR A 2 3.01 3.08 7.56
CA THR A 2 2.54 1.67 7.54
C THR A 2 3.15 0.80 6.45
N LEU A 3 3.25 1.28 5.21
CA LEU A 3 3.86 0.51 4.12
C LEU A 3 5.33 0.21 4.40
N GLN A 4 6.09 1.20 4.88
CA GLN A 4 7.52 1.06 5.19
C GLN A 4 7.76 -0.07 6.20
N GLU A 5 6.95 -0.11 7.26
CA GLU A 5 7.00 -1.17 8.27
C GLU A 5 6.70 -2.56 7.68
N GLU A 6 5.65 -2.69 6.85
CA GLU A 6 5.28 -3.99 6.27
C GLU A 6 6.30 -4.46 5.21
N LEU A 7 6.94 -3.56 4.46
CA LEU A 7 8.02 -3.91 3.53
C LEU A 7 9.24 -4.49 4.25
N VAL A 8 9.64 -3.90 5.38
CA VAL A 8 10.72 -4.45 6.22
C VAL A 8 10.30 -5.79 6.82
N ARG A 9 9.09 -5.87 7.37
CA ARG A 9 8.56 -7.10 7.97
C ARG A 9 8.46 -8.27 6.99
N ALA A 10 8.10 -8.01 5.73
CA ALA A 10 8.06 -9.01 4.67
C ALA A 10 9.46 -9.35 4.10
N GLY A 11 10.51 -8.67 4.57
CA GLY A 11 11.88 -8.85 4.08
C GLY A 11 12.12 -8.29 2.67
N VAL A 12 11.22 -7.43 2.17
CA VAL A 12 11.38 -6.74 0.88
C VAL A 12 12.49 -5.69 0.99
N LEU A 13 12.54 -4.99 2.12
CA LEU A 13 13.61 -4.07 2.48
C LEU A 13 14.32 -4.57 3.75
N PRO A 14 15.62 -4.29 3.92
CA PRO A 14 16.36 -4.68 5.11
C PRO A 14 15.93 -3.87 6.34
N GLU A 15 16.18 -4.42 7.53
CA GLU A 15 16.10 -3.65 8.77
C GLU A 15 17.06 -2.44 8.72
N GLY A 16 16.59 -1.28 9.19
CA GLY A 16 17.39 -0.05 9.16
C GLY A 16 17.50 0.62 7.79
N TYR A 17 16.67 0.25 6.81
CA TYR A 17 16.62 0.93 5.51
C TYR A 17 16.39 2.44 5.68
N ASP A 18 17.28 3.25 5.08
CA ASP A 18 17.19 4.72 5.12
C ASP A 18 16.17 5.22 4.11
N PHE A 19 14.90 5.28 4.52
CA PHE A 19 13.81 5.76 3.68
C PHE A 19 13.95 7.23 3.29
N GLU A 20 14.53 8.06 4.15
CA GLU A 20 14.64 9.50 3.89
C GLU A 20 15.75 9.78 2.87
N GLY A 21 16.92 9.13 3.03
CA GLY A 21 18.04 9.25 2.10
C GLY A 21 17.77 8.64 0.72
N HIS A 22 16.81 7.71 0.62
CA HIS A 22 16.38 7.10 -0.64
C HIS A 22 15.07 7.69 -1.20
N ARG A 23 14.53 8.77 -0.61
CA ARG A 23 13.33 9.43 -1.13
C ARG A 23 13.70 10.53 -2.11
N GLU A 24 13.20 10.40 -3.34
CA GLU A 24 13.22 11.46 -4.35
C GLU A 24 11.82 12.05 -4.51
N LEU A 25 11.67 13.35 -4.25
CA LEU A 25 10.41 14.05 -4.48
C LEU A 25 10.38 14.55 -5.92
N VAL A 26 9.54 13.93 -6.74
CA VAL A 26 9.26 14.35 -8.12
C VAL A 26 7.95 15.16 -8.17
N GLY A 27 7.78 15.95 -9.24
CA GLY A 27 6.53 16.67 -9.47
C GLY A 27 5.34 15.73 -9.73
N MET A 28 4.13 16.27 -9.60
CA MET A 28 2.90 15.53 -9.95
C MET A 28 2.96 15.05 -11.39
N GLN A 29 2.59 13.78 -11.61
CA GLN A 29 2.55 13.21 -12.94
C GLN A 29 1.29 13.68 -13.68
N PRO A 30 1.32 13.77 -15.03
CA PRO A 30 0.13 14.05 -15.80
C PRO A 30 -0.99 13.04 -15.50
N GLY A 31 -2.13 13.51 -15.01
CA GLY A 31 -3.27 12.67 -14.62
C GLY A 31 -3.40 12.45 -13.12
N ASP A 32 -2.39 12.80 -12.32
CA ASP A 32 -2.53 12.80 -10.86
C ASP A 32 -3.57 13.82 -10.41
N VAL A 33 -4.38 13.42 -9.44
CA VAL A 33 -5.34 14.26 -8.74
C VAL A 33 -4.92 14.35 -7.27
N PRO A 34 -4.94 15.54 -6.64
CA PRO A 34 -4.34 15.72 -5.31
C PRO A 34 -4.92 14.81 -4.21
N VAL A 35 -6.23 14.56 -4.26
CA VAL A 35 -6.95 13.70 -3.31
C VAL A 35 -8.13 13.05 -4.03
N THR A 36 -8.37 11.76 -3.78
CA THR A 36 -9.58 11.06 -4.20
C THR A 36 -10.10 10.15 -3.11
N TYR A 37 -11.41 9.94 -3.10
CA TYR A 37 -12.10 8.97 -2.25
C TYR A 37 -13.40 8.58 -2.95
N ALA A 38 -13.84 7.34 -2.72
CA ALA A 38 -15.10 6.83 -3.24
C ALA A 38 -16.17 6.85 -2.14
N ASP A 39 -17.34 7.39 -2.46
CA ASP A 39 -18.54 7.12 -1.67
C ASP A 39 -19.04 5.70 -1.99
N SER A 40 -19.01 4.83 -1.00
CA SER A 40 -19.41 3.42 -1.13
C SER A 40 -20.85 3.16 -0.67
N THR A 41 -21.60 4.20 -0.28
CA THR A 41 -22.98 4.07 0.23
C THR A 41 -23.91 3.33 -0.74
N GLY A 42 -23.75 3.56 -2.04
CA GLY A 42 -24.54 2.85 -3.07
C GLY A 42 -24.24 1.35 -3.12
N LEU A 43 -22.95 0.96 -3.00
CA LEU A 43 -22.54 -0.43 -3.00
C LEU A 43 -23.00 -1.16 -1.72
N GLU A 44 -22.93 -0.48 -0.58
CA GLU A 44 -23.39 -1.03 0.70
C GLU A 44 -24.90 -1.25 0.67
N ARG A 45 -25.68 -0.28 0.16
CA ARG A 45 -27.15 -0.39 0.09
C ARG A 45 -27.61 -1.46 -0.90
N ASP A 46 -27.09 -1.44 -2.13
CA ASP A 46 -27.65 -2.24 -3.23
C ASP A 46 -27.08 -3.66 -3.27
N TYR A 47 -25.88 -3.87 -2.71
CA TYR A 47 -25.17 -5.15 -2.78
C TYR A 47 -24.65 -5.65 -1.43
N GLY A 48 -24.85 -4.90 -0.33
CA GLY A 48 -24.30 -5.26 0.97
C GLY A 48 -22.76 -5.24 1.00
N PHE A 49 -22.12 -4.59 0.02
CA PHE A 49 -20.68 -4.59 -0.10
C PHE A 49 -20.05 -3.43 0.66
N ARG A 50 -19.10 -3.75 1.52
CA ARG A 50 -18.25 -2.78 2.21
C ARG A 50 -16.82 -3.30 2.26
N PRO A 51 -15.81 -2.51 1.87
CA PRO A 51 -14.42 -2.86 2.09
C PRO A 51 -14.17 -3.11 3.58
N SER A 52 -13.70 -4.32 3.90
CA SER A 52 -13.48 -4.75 5.29
C SER A 52 -12.00 -4.93 5.63
N ILE A 53 -11.13 -5.02 4.61
CA ILE A 53 -9.69 -5.17 4.80
C ILE A 53 -9.10 -3.83 5.21
N GLY A 54 -8.44 -3.79 6.37
CA GLY A 54 -7.76 -2.60 6.85
C GLY A 54 -6.49 -2.28 6.05
N ILE A 55 -6.07 -1.00 6.05
CA ILE A 55 -4.88 -0.56 5.30
C ILE A 55 -3.63 -1.38 5.64
N ARG A 56 -3.31 -1.57 6.93
CA ARG A 56 -2.14 -2.36 7.34
C ARG A 56 -2.22 -3.80 6.85
N GLU A 57 -3.38 -4.42 6.97
CA GLU A 57 -3.60 -5.80 6.54
C GLU A 57 -3.41 -5.93 5.01
N GLY A 58 -4.01 -5.03 4.23
CA GLY A 58 -3.86 -5.00 2.78
C GLY A 58 -2.41 -4.80 2.33
N LEU A 59 -1.73 -3.82 2.93
CA LEU A 59 -0.31 -3.55 2.64
C LEU A 59 0.61 -4.70 3.04
N GLY A 60 0.33 -5.38 4.17
CA GLY A 60 1.07 -6.56 4.61
C GLY A 60 0.92 -7.74 3.64
N ARG A 61 -0.31 -8.03 3.21
CA ARG A 61 -0.59 -9.06 2.19
C ARG A 61 0.10 -8.72 0.86
N PHE A 62 0.08 -7.45 0.45
CA PHE A 62 0.79 -6.98 -0.74
C PHE A 62 2.30 -7.18 -0.64
N ALA A 63 2.92 -6.77 0.47
CA ALA A 63 4.36 -6.89 0.66
C ALA A 63 4.82 -8.37 0.68
N GLN A 64 4.05 -9.25 1.30
CA GLN A 64 4.31 -10.71 1.28
C GLN A 64 4.21 -11.29 -0.12
N TRP A 65 3.16 -10.96 -0.86
CA TRP A 65 3.02 -11.38 -2.25
C TRP A 65 4.20 -10.89 -3.10
N TYR A 66 4.61 -9.63 -2.94
CA TYR A 66 5.72 -9.05 -3.67
C TYR A 66 7.04 -9.80 -3.38
N ALA A 67 7.31 -10.07 -2.10
CA ALA A 67 8.49 -10.84 -1.68
C ALA A 67 8.49 -12.24 -2.31
N GLY A 68 7.36 -12.94 -2.30
CA GLY A 68 7.28 -14.28 -2.87
C GLY A 68 7.41 -14.30 -4.39
N TYR A 69 6.77 -13.34 -5.07
CA TYR A 69 6.80 -13.28 -6.53
C TYR A 69 8.16 -12.85 -7.09
N TYR A 70 8.77 -11.79 -6.54
CA TYR A 70 10.00 -11.20 -7.09
C TYR A 70 11.28 -11.67 -6.42
N MET A 71 11.22 -12.17 -5.17
CA MET A 71 12.42 -12.53 -4.40
C MET A 71 12.53 -14.04 -4.16
N GLY A 72 11.56 -14.83 -4.65
CA GLY A 72 11.57 -16.29 -4.54
C GLY A 72 11.50 -16.81 -3.10
N ARG A 73 10.81 -16.07 -2.23
CA ARG A 73 10.65 -16.38 -0.81
C ARG A 73 9.28 -16.94 -0.45
#